data_AF-A0A1F3TX73-F1
#
_entry.id   AF-A0A1F3TX73-F1
#
_cell.length_a   1.000
_cell.length_b   1.000
_cell.length_c   1.000
_cell.angle_alpha   90.00
_cell.angle_beta   90.00
_cell.angle_gamma   90.00
#
_symmetry.space_group_name_H-M   'P 1'
#
loop_
_entity.id
_entity.type
_entity.pdbx_description
1 polymer ?
#
loop_
_entity_poly.entity_id
_entity_poly.type
_entity_poly.pdbx_seq_one_letter_code
_entity_poly.pdbx_strand_id
1 'polypeptide(L)'
;MEAHDPFSAELADPKLIKQSVLQALVDGDLEAVRDVLVAHLQTINKSKLARKTKLGRQTLYDLMDSEKEFNPSIKTLTTILDSIAA
;
A
#
# COMPACT_ATOMS: atom_id res chain seq x y z
N MET A 1 -1.71 14.73 25.33
CA MET A 1 -1.31 14.61 23.91
C MET A 1 -0.67 13.25 23.79
N GLU A 2 -1.46 12.25 23.38
CA GLU A 2 -0.92 10.91 23.12
C GLU A 2 0.03 11.01 21.93
N ALA A 3 1.21 10.43 22.08
CA ALA A 3 2.16 10.32 21.00
C ALA A 3 1.51 9.47 19.91
N HIS A 4 1.11 10.11 18.81
CA HIS A 4 0.71 9.43 17.60
C HIS A 4 1.99 8.82 17.04
N ASP A 5 2.32 7.59 17.45
CA ASP A 5 3.40 6.83 16.83
C ASP A 5 2.94 6.53 15.40
N PRO A 6 3.54 7.15 14.35
CA PRO A 6 3.11 6.92 12.97
C PRO A 6 3.49 5.51 12.47
N PHE A 7 4.09 4.70 13.35
CA PHE A 7 4.50 3.32 13.14
C PHE A 7 3.86 2.39 14.18
N SER A 8 2.57 2.59 14.48
CA SER A 8 1.81 1.63 15.28
C SER A 8 1.88 0.23 14.63
N ALA A 9 2.02 -0.81 15.47
CA ALA A 9 2.13 -2.21 15.04
C ALA A 9 0.99 -2.67 14.12
N GLU A 10 -0.12 -1.93 14.08
CA GLU A 10 -1.27 -2.11 13.21
C GLU A 10 -0.92 -1.88 11.72
N LEU A 11 0.00 -0.96 11.40
CA LEU A 11 0.50 -0.72 10.03
C LEU A 11 1.48 -1.81 9.56
N ALA A 12 1.82 -2.75 10.43
CA ALA A 12 2.62 -3.93 10.12
C ALA A 12 1.77 -5.22 10.06
N ASP A 13 0.49 -5.21 10.46
CA ASP A 13 -0.39 -6.38 10.38
C ASP A 13 -0.92 -6.56 8.95
N PRO A 14 -0.51 -7.62 8.22
CA PRO A 14 -0.96 -7.88 6.86
C PRO A 14 -2.48 -7.98 6.70
N LYS A 15 -3.19 -8.44 7.72
CA LYS A 15 -4.65 -8.61 7.67
C LYS A 15 -5.35 -7.27 7.77
N LEU A 16 -4.92 -6.43 8.71
CA LEU A 16 -5.48 -5.08 8.88
C LEU A 16 -5.26 -4.25 7.63
N ILE A 17 -4.04 -4.26 7.06
CA ILE A 17 -3.75 -3.53 5.82
C ILE A 17 -4.67 -3.97 4.67
N LYS A 18 -4.81 -5.29 4.46
CA LYS A 18 -5.68 -5.82 3.39
C LYS A 18 -7.12 -5.41 3.59
N GLN A 19 -7.63 -5.52 4.82
CA GLN A 19 -8.99 -5.15 5.15
C GLN A 19 -9.24 -3.66 4.92
N SER A 20 -8.34 -2.79 5.38
CA SER A 20 -8.45 -1.34 5.19
C SER A 20 -8.44 -0.95 3.71
N VAL A 21 -7.54 -1.54 2.91
CA VAL A 21 -7.51 -1.29 1.46
C VAL A 21 -8.80 -1.76 0.78
N LEU A 22 -9.29 -2.97 1.11
CA LEU A 22 -10.53 -3.50 0.55
C LEU A 22 -11.74 -2.64 0.92
N GLN A 23 -11.82 -2.20 2.17
CA GLN A 23 -12.90 -1.35 2.65
C GLN A 23 -12.90 -0.01 1.92
N ALA A 24 -11.74 0.66 1.85
CA ALA A 24 -11.60 1.93 1.12
C ALA A 24 -11.93 1.79 -0.38
N LEU A 25 -11.56 0.68 -1.01
CA LEU A 25 -11.95 0.38 -2.40
C LEU A 25 -13.47 0.25 -2.56
N VAL A 26 -14.15 -0.43 -1.62
CA VAL A 26 -15.61 -0.60 -1.64
C VAL A 26 -16.32 0.74 -1.40
N ASP A 27 -15.76 1.57 -0.53
CA ASP A 27 -16.29 2.90 -0.20
C ASP A 27 -16.00 3.95 -1.29
N GLY A 28 -15.20 3.60 -2.31
CA GLY A 28 -14.82 4.49 -3.39
C GLY A 28 -13.76 5.53 -2.99
N ASP A 29 -13.11 5.35 -1.84
CA ASP A 29 -12.11 6.25 -1.29
C ASP A 29 -10.71 5.87 -1.77
N LEU A 30 -10.37 6.30 -2.99
CA LEU A 30 -9.07 6.05 -3.59
C LEU A 30 -7.91 6.76 -2.87
N GLU A 31 -8.19 7.84 -2.14
CA GLU A 31 -7.19 8.55 -1.34
C GLU A 31 -6.81 7.72 -0.11
N ALA A 32 -7.80 7.16 0.60
CA ALA A 32 -7.53 6.23 1.70
C ALA A 32 -6.83 4.95 1.23
N VAL A 33 -7.19 4.42 0.04
CA VAL A 33 -6.47 3.27 -0.55
C VAL A 33 -5.00 3.60 -0.74
N ARG A 34 -4.72 4.79 -1.29
CA ARG A 34 -3.36 5.27 -1.50
C ARG A 34 -2.62 5.40 -0.18
N ASP A 35 -3.20 6.07 0.82
CA ASP A 35 -2.53 6.34 2.09
C ASP A 35 -2.14 5.06 2.83
N VAL A 36 -3.06 4.11 2.91
CA VAL A 36 -2.81 2.81 3.54
C VAL A 36 -1.73 2.03 2.77
N LEU A 37 -1.77 2.04 1.44
CA LEU A 37 -0.75 1.40 0.63
C LEU A 37 0.61 2.07 0.79
N VAL A 38 0.68 3.40 0.77
CA VAL A 38 1.94 4.15 0.92
C VAL A 38 2.54 3.90 2.30
N ALA A 39 1.74 3.96 3.36
CA ALA A 39 2.18 3.65 4.72
C ALA A 39 2.80 2.25 4.78
N HIS A 40 2.16 1.24 4.18
CA HIS A 40 2.73 -0.10 4.10
C HIS A 40 4.00 -0.17 3.24
N LEU A 41 4.01 0.44 2.05
CA LEU A 41 5.16 0.47 1.15
C LEU A 41 6.40 1.16 1.76
N GLN A 42 6.20 2.02 2.77
CA GLN A 42 7.27 2.66 3.54
C GLN A 42 7.89 1.73 4.59
N THR A 43 7.15 0.75 5.12
CA THR A 43 7.67 -0.20 6.13
C THR A 43 8.45 -1.37 5.51
N ILE A 44 8.34 -1.59 4.19
CA ILE A 44 8.95 -2.74 3.50
C ILE A 44 10.08 -2.35 2.54
N ASN A 45 10.99 -3.31 2.29
CA ASN A 45 12.08 -3.12 1.33
C ASN A 45 11.55 -3.14 -0.11
N LYS A 46 11.56 -1.97 -0.77
CA LYS A 46 11.05 -1.75 -2.13
C LYS A 46 11.71 -2.64 -3.18
N SER A 47 13.01 -2.92 -3.04
CA SER A 47 13.74 -3.80 -3.96
C SER A 47 13.31 -5.26 -3.82
N LYS A 48 13.05 -5.73 -2.59
CA LYS A 48 12.48 -7.07 -2.36
C LYS A 48 11.05 -7.16 -2.88
N LEU A 49 10.24 -6.12 -2.66
CA LEU A 49 8.88 -6.05 -3.16
C LEU A 49 8.84 -6.12 -4.69
N ALA A 50 9.62 -5.29 -5.39
CA ALA A 50 9.66 -5.29 -6.86
C ALA A 50 10.01 -6.66 -7.44
N ARG A 51 10.93 -7.40 -6.79
CA ARG A 51 11.28 -8.78 -7.20
C ARG A 51 10.13 -9.75 -6.98
N LYS A 52 9.40 -9.61 -5.87
CA LYS A 52 8.27 -10.48 -5.49
C LYS A 52 7.04 -10.25 -6.36
N THR A 53 6.70 -9.00 -6.62
CA THR A 53 5.52 -8.60 -7.40
C THR A 53 5.74 -8.60 -8.90
N LYS A 54 7.02 -8.66 -9.35
CA LYS A 54 7.43 -8.44 -10.75
C LYS A 54 6.97 -7.08 -11.30
N LEU A 55 6.64 -6.14 -10.43
CA LEU A 55 6.34 -4.76 -10.80
C LEU A 55 7.64 -3.99 -11.03
N GLY A 56 7.62 -3.09 -12.01
CA GLY A 56 8.72 -2.16 -12.22
C GLY A 56 8.89 -1.27 -10.99
N ARG A 57 10.14 -0.95 -10.62
CA ARG A 57 10.41 0.00 -9.52
C ARG A 57 9.70 1.33 -9.73
N GLN A 58 9.67 1.80 -10.98
CA GLN A 58 8.98 3.05 -11.33
C GLN A 58 7.49 3.00 -10.96
N THR A 59 6.80 1.89 -11.27
CA THR A 59 5.39 1.71 -10.89
C THR A 59 5.18 1.81 -9.38
N LEU A 60 6.09 1.24 -8.58
CA LEU A 60 6.01 1.35 -7.12
C LEU A 60 6.24 2.79 -6.64
N TYR A 61 7.15 3.54 -7.27
CA TYR A 61 7.36 4.95 -6.95
C TYR A 61 6.18 5.82 -7.36
N ASP A 62 5.61 5.58 -8.54
CA ASP A 62 4.44 6.32 -9.05
C ASP A 62 3.22 6.17 -8.13
N LEU A 63 3.03 4.99 -7.52
CA LEU A 63 1.95 4.77 -6.54
C LEU A 63 2.13 5.61 -5.27
N MET A 64 3.36 5.93 -4.90
CA MET A 64 3.68 6.72 -3.72
C MET A 64 3.82 8.22 -4.01
N ASP A 65 3.86 8.61 -5.28
CA ASP A 65 4.16 9.97 -5.70
C ASP A 65 2.93 10.87 -5.59
N SER A 66 2.80 11.60 -4.49
CA SER A 66 1.65 12.47 -4.18
C SER A 66 1.27 13.45 -5.29
N GLU A 67 2.20 13.81 -6.18
CA GLU A 67 1.96 14.72 -7.30
C GLU A 67 1.32 14.02 -8.52
N LYS A 68 1.35 12.69 -8.57
CA LYS A 68 0.72 11.88 -9.61
C LYS A 68 -0.69 11.45 -9.23
N GLU A 69 -1.52 11.36 -10.28
CA GLU A 69 -2.85 10.76 -10.19
C GLU A 69 -2.73 9.29 -9.74
N PHE A 70 -3.43 8.96 -8.67
CA PHE A 70 -3.48 7.62 -8.14
C PHE A 70 -4.52 6.79 -8.91
N ASN A 71 -4.08 6.13 -9.99
CA ASN A 71 -4.94 5.29 -10.83
C ASN A 71 -4.31 3.91 -11.13
N PRO A 72 -4.09 3.07 -10.11
CA PRO A 72 -3.59 1.71 -10.32
C PRO A 72 -4.64 0.82 -10.98
N SER A 73 -4.20 -0.07 -11.87
CA SER A 73 -5.06 -1.17 -12.33
C SER A 73 -5.41 -2.10 -11.16
N ILE A 74 -6.59 -2.72 -11.20
CA ILE A 74 -6.99 -3.75 -10.22
C ILE A 74 -5.92 -4.85 -10.11
N LYS A 75 -5.30 -5.25 -11.22
CA LYS A 75 -4.21 -6.23 -11.23
C LYS A 75 -3.00 -5.76 -10.42
N THR A 76 -2.66 -4.48 -10.48
CA THR A 76 -1.56 -3.90 -9.68
C THR A 76 -1.91 -3.98 -8.20
N LEU A 77 -3.12 -3.59 -7.83
CA LEU A 77 -3.61 -3.64 -6.45
C LEU A 77 -3.60 -5.07 -5.90
N THR A 78 -4.17 -6.04 -6.61
CA THR A 78 -4.20 -7.44 -6.16
C THR A 78 -2.80 -8.02 -6.03
N THR A 79 -1.89 -7.70 -6.96
CA THR A 79 -0.49 -8.16 -6.88
C THR A 79 0.22 -7.60 -5.65
N ILE A 80 -0.02 -6.33 -5.32
CA ILE A 80 0.54 -5.73 -4.11
C ILE A 80 -0.08 -6.38 -2.88
N LEU A 81 -1.40 -6.48 -2.79
CA LEU A 81 -2.11 -7.11 -1.66
C LEU A 81 -1.67 -8.56 -1.43
N ASP A 82 -1.49 -9.36 -2.47
CA ASP A 82 -0.98 -10.73 -2.36
C ASP A 82 0.43 -10.75 -1.75
N SER A 83 1.25 -9.76 -2.08
CA SER A 83 2.61 -9.65 -1.56
C SER A 83 2.69 -9.25 -0.08
N ILE A 84 1.63 -8.68 0.51
CA ILE A 84 1.61 -8.23 1.91
C ILE A 84 1.59 -9.42 2.90
N ALA A 85 1.18 -10.62 2.46
CA ALA A 85 1.01 -11.79 3.35
C ALA A 85 2.07 -12.91 3.19
N ALA A 86 3.18 -12.66 2.51
CA ALA A 86 4.19 -13.69 2.24
C ALA A 86 5.62 -13.28 2.57
#